data_AF-A0A0F8Z6H4-F1
#
_entry.id   AF-A0A0F8Z6H4-F1
#
_cell.length_a   1.000
_cell.length_b   1.000
_cell.length_c   1.000
_cell.angle_alpha   90.00
_cell.angle_beta   90.00
_cell.angle_gamma   90.00
#
_symmetry.space_group_name_H-M   'P 1'
#
loop_
_entity.id
_entity.type
_entity.pdbx_description
1 polymer ?
#
loop_
_entity_poly.entity_id
_entity_poly.type
_entity_poly.pdbx_seq_one_letter_code
_entity_poly.pdbx_strand_id
1 'polypeptide(L)'
;MKWLFSLVLAIAVASSMLIYLSNPAQRVATPPPQVDIPVAIDNVFEHIILASQESAEFTALQAQQHCDKLAACKKNSELFNRYLSFKVALAELQQQLAHVPLSEQLAEMIAFQQRYFSEAEIALLFADDNQWQRYTIAKLAINADNSLTKELKQQLLANLDAEQSDEITQSLQATQQLQQLNNSYKEAL
;
A
#
# COMPACT_ATOMS: atom_id res chain seq x y z
N MET A 1 -88.69 1.46 18.72
CA MET A 1 -88.36 2.80 19.27
C MET A 1 -87.75 3.62 18.15
N LYS A 2 -88.34 4.78 17.86
CA LYS A 2 -87.80 5.85 17.00
C LYS A 2 -86.37 6.21 17.47
N TRP A 3 -85.47 6.69 16.63
CA TRP A 3 -85.21 8.11 16.40
C TRP A 3 -84.55 8.36 15.03
N LEU A 4 -84.85 9.56 14.51
CA LEU A 4 -84.57 10.11 13.18
C LEU A 4 -83.31 11.02 13.16
N PHE A 5 -82.97 11.43 11.93
CA PHE A 5 -82.14 12.58 11.48
C PHE A 5 -80.66 12.24 11.15
N SER A 6 -80.28 12.20 9.86
CA SER A 6 -79.89 13.32 8.95
C SER A 6 -78.43 13.73 9.17
N LEU A 7 -77.59 14.15 8.23
CA LEU A 7 -77.50 14.20 6.76
C LEU A 7 -76.08 14.80 6.50
N VAL A 8 -75.46 14.54 5.33
CA VAL A 8 -74.42 15.37 4.65
C VAL A 8 -72.93 15.21 4.99
N LEU A 9 -72.24 14.49 4.09
CA LEU A 9 -71.14 14.94 3.20
C LEU A 9 -69.79 15.41 3.77
N ALA A 10 -68.73 14.68 3.42
CA ALA A 10 -67.59 15.23 2.68
C ALA A 10 -66.90 14.12 1.87
N ILE A 11 -66.83 14.34 0.56
CA ILE A 11 -66.05 13.57 -0.41
C ILE A 11 -64.58 14.03 -0.33
N ALA A 12 -63.68 13.17 -0.81
CA ALA A 12 -62.34 13.47 -1.33
C ALA A 12 -61.20 13.39 -0.28
N VAL A 13 -60.01 12.82 -0.53
CA VAL A 13 -59.32 12.31 -1.72
C VAL A 13 -58.37 11.19 -1.25
N ALA A 14 -58.13 10.20 -2.11
CA ALA A 14 -57.05 9.23 -1.96
C ALA A 14 -55.70 9.89 -1.67
N SER A 15 -54.96 9.35 -0.70
CA SER A 15 -53.50 9.44 -0.66
C SER A 15 -53.00 8.28 0.19
N SER A 16 -52.64 7.19 -0.49
CA SER A 16 -51.91 6.07 0.09
C SER A 16 -50.51 6.54 0.48
N MET A 17 -50.39 7.21 1.62
CA MET A 17 -49.11 7.43 2.28
C MET A 17 -48.86 6.21 3.15
N LEU A 18 -48.08 5.25 2.62
CA LEU A 18 -47.54 4.15 3.42
C LEU A 18 -46.62 4.77 4.48
N ILE A 19 -47.17 4.95 5.67
CA ILE A 19 -46.43 5.26 6.89
C ILE A 19 -45.59 4.01 7.20
N TYR A 20 -44.31 4.03 6.80
CA TYR A 20 -43.32 3.13 7.37
C TYR A 20 -43.13 3.53 8.84
N LEU A 21 -43.87 2.87 9.72
CA LEU A 21 -43.58 2.83 11.15
C LEU A 21 -42.22 2.17 11.33
N SER A 22 -41.22 2.95 11.69
CA SER A 22 -39.90 2.49 12.10
C SER A 22 -40.02 1.68 13.39
N ASN A 23 -39.93 0.36 13.27
CA ASN A 23 -39.79 -0.55 14.41
C ASN A 23 -38.34 -0.43 14.94
N PRO A 24 -38.09 -0.01 16.19
CA PRO A 24 -36.73 0.15 16.72
C PRO A 24 -36.06 -1.17 17.15
N ALA A 25 -36.72 -2.31 16.98
CA ALA A 25 -36.14 -3.63 17.24
C ALA A 25 -35.56 -4.21 15.95
N GLN A 26 -34.27 -4.53 15.95
CA GLN A 26 -33.46 -5.15 14.87
C GLN A 26 -32.74 -4.20 13.90
N ARG A 27 -31.91 -3.30 14.45
CA ARG A 27 -30.61 -3.06 13.80
C ARG A 27 -29.67 -4.16 14.26
N VAL A 28 -29.67 -5.29 13.56
CA VAL A 28 -28.56 -6.25 13.69
C VAL A 28 -27.36 -5.52 13.10
N ALA A 29 -26.41 -5.13 13.94
CA ALA A 29 -25.12 -4.64 13.48
C ALA A 29 -24.48 -5.80 12.71
N THR A 30 -24.57 -5.77 11.38
CA THR A 30 -23.74 -6.63 10.55
C THR A 30 -22.28 -6.26 10.87
N PRO A 31 -21.45 -7.22 11.33
CA PRO A 31 -20.03 -6.95 11.43
C PRO A 31 -19.54 -6.45 10.07
N PRO A 32 -18.59 -5.49 10.04
CA PRO A 32 -18.04 -5.00 8.79
C PRO A 32 -17.57 -6.22 7.97
N PRO A 33 -17.82 -6.23 6.65
CA PRO A 33 -17.37 -7.33 5.80
C PRO A 33 -15.89 -7.58 6.06
N GLN A 34 -15.54 -8.79 6.48
CA GLN A 34 -14.15 -9.21 6.59
C GLN A 34 -13.60 -9.28 5.17
N VAL A 35 -12.92 -8.21 4.78
CA VAL A 35 -12.12 -8.14 3.57
C VAL A 35 -10.86 -8.94 3.86
N ASP A 36 -10.87 -10.22 3.49
CA ASP A 36 -9.72 -11.13 3.60
C ASP A 36 -8.78 -10.85 2.42
N ILE A 37 -8.25 -9.62 2.34
CA ILE A 37 -7.12 -9.34 1.45
C ILE A 37 -5.95 -10.07 2.09
N PRO A 38 -5.28 -11.00 1.37
CA PRO A 38 -4.02 -11.54 1.85
C PRO A 38 -3.02 -10.39 1.97
N VAL A 39 -2.87 -9.86 3.17
CA VAL A 39 -1.88 -8.82 3.46
C VAL A 39 -0.53 -9.50 3.45
N ALA A 40 0.36 -9.04 2.58
CA ALA A 40 1.74 -9.52 2.56
C ALA A 40 2.39 -9.29 3.93
N ILE A 41 3.18 -10.26 4.38
CA ILE A 41 3.63 -10.31 5.79
C ILE A 41 4.58 -9.16 6.15
N ASP A 42 5.30 -8.64 5.16
CA ASP A 42 6.10 -7.41 5.25
C ASP A 42 5.25 -6.19 5.61
N ASN A 43 4.07 -6.01 4.99
CA ASN A 43 3.16 -4.92 5.31
C ASN A 43 2.64 -5.02 6.77
N VAL A 44 2.40 -6.24 7.25
CA VAL A 44 2.04 -6.46 8.66
C VAL A 44 3.21 -6.07 9.57
N PHE A 45 4.43 -6.47 9.23
CA PHE A 45 5.62 -6.15 10.00
C PHE A 45 5.89 -4.64 10.04
N GLU A 46 5.82 -3.96 8.91
CA GLU A 46 6.02 -2.51 8.81
C GLU A 46 4.95 -1.75 9.60
N HIS A 47 3.68 -2.16 9.52
CA HIS A 47 2.62 -1.54 10.30
C HIS A 47 2.89 -1.63 11.81
N ILE A 48 3.38 -2.78 12.29
CA ILE A 48 3.74 -2.95 13.70
C ILE A 48 4.92 -2.07 14.09
N ILE A 49 5.95 -2.00 13.25
CA ILE A 49 7.13 -1.15 13.50
C ILE A 49 6.70 0.31 13.60
N LEU A 50 5.93 0.80 12.63
CA LEU A 50 5.42 2.17 12.60
C LEU A 50 4.55 2.48 13.83
N ALA A 51 3.58 1.61 14.16
CA ALA A 51 2.73 1.79 15.34
C ALA A 51 3.55 1.78 16.65
N SER A 52 4.66 1.05 16.69
CA SER A 52 5.54 1.00 17.87
C SER A 52 6.46 2.21 18.00
N GLN A 53 6.59 3.04 16.96
CA GLN A 53 7.32 4.31 17.00
C GLN A 53 6.49 5.48 17.53
N GLU A 54 5.16 5.31 17.65
CA GLU A 54 4.27 6.34 18.23
C GLU A 54 4.42 6.47 19.75
N SER A 55 5.06 5.49 20.42
CA SER A 55 5.46 5.59 21.83
C SER A 55 6.81 6.28 22.01
N ALA A 56 6.99 6.94 23.14
CA ALA A 56 8.14 7.81 23.43
C ALA A 56 9.53 7.14 23.28
N GLU A 57 9.62 5.81 23.33
CA GLU A 57 10.85 5.07 22.98
C GLU A 57 10.47 3.78 22.22
N PHE A 58 11.00 3.63 21.01
CA PHE A 58 10.89 2.37 20.25
C PHE A 58 11.88 1.34 20.79
N THR A 59 11.41 0.12 21.05
CA THR A 59 12.28 -1.04 21.32
C THR A 59 11.85 -2.25 20.50
N ALA A 60 12.82 -3.07 20.07
CA ALA A 60 12.54 -4.33 19.39
C ALA A 60 11.64 -5.26 20.23
N LEU A 61 11.80 -5.24 21.55
CA LEU A 61 10.95 -5.99 22.48
C LEU A 61 9.49 -5.56 22.42
N GLN A 62 9.23 -4.25 22.40
CA GLN A 62 7.86 -3.73 22.31
C GLN A 62 7.21 -4.06 20.96
N ALA A 63 7.97 -3.90 19.86
CA ALA A 63 7.50 -4.30 18.53
C ALA A 63 7.15 -5.80 18.50
N GLN A 64 7.98 -6.66 19.10
CA GLN A 64 7.71 -8.10 19.22
C GLN A 64 6.42 -8.36 20.02
N GLN A 65 6.24 -7.70 21.17
CA GLN A 65 5.02 -7.83 21.98
C GLN A 65 3.75 -7.39 21.25
N HIS A 66 3.84 -6.40 20.37
CA HIS A 66 2.74 -5.99 19.50
C HIS A 66 2.46 -7.04 18.42
N CYS A 67 3.51 -7.59 17.79
CA CYS A 67 3.41 -8.66 16.81
C CYS A 67 2.75 -9.91 17.44
N ASP A 68 3.13 -10.33 18.65
CA ASP A 68 2.58 -11.52 19.30
C ASP A 68 1.04 -11.49 19.52
N LYS A 69 0.43 -10.30 19.48
CA LYS A 69 -1.03 -10.13 19.57
C LYS A 69 -1.75 -10.45 18.25
N LEU A 70 -1.04 -10.48 17.12
CA LEU A 70 -1.61 -10.70 15.79
C LEU A 70 -1.41 -12.16 15.32
N ALA A 71 -2.46 -12.76 14.75
CA ALA A 71 -2.42 -14.15 14.29
C ALA A 71 -1.38 -14.39 13.18
N ALA A 72 -1.22 -13.42 12.27
CA ALA A 72 -0.23 -13.47 11.18
C ALA A 72 1.21 -13.49 11.71
N CYS A 73 1.45 -12.82 12.83
CA CYS A 73 2.74 -12.74 13.50
C CYS A 73 3.08 -13.98 14.32
N LYS A 74 2.11 -14.63 14.97
CA LYS A 74 2.37 -15.84 15.77
C LYS A 74 3.02 -16.95 14.97
N LYS A 75 2.69 -17.07 13.68
CA LYS A 75 3.30 -18.05 12.76
C LYS A 75 4.69 -17.63 12.26
N ASN A 76 5.03 -16.35 12.38
CA ASN A 76 6.22 -15.74 11.80
C ASN A 76 7.06 -14.96 12.83
N SER A 77 6.95 -15.27 14.13
CA SER A 77 7.63 -14.52 15.21
C SER A 77 9.15 -14.53 15.04
N GLU A 78 9.73 -15.69 14.70
CA GLU A 78 11.16 -15.80 14.39
C GLU A 78 11.58 -14.97 13.16
N LEU A 79 10.73 -14.96 12.13
CA LEU A 79 10.96 -14.15 10.94
C LEU A 79 10.89 -12.65 11.26
N PHE A 80 9.95 -12.23 12.11
CA PHE A 80 9.82 -10.85 12.54
C PHE A 80 11.01 -10.39 13.38
N ASN A 81 11.51 -11.22 14.31
CA ASN A 81 12.72 -10.91 15.07
C ASN A 81 13.95 -10.69 14.16
N ARG A 82 14.14 -11.56 13.15
CA ARG A 82 15.19 -11.36 12.13
C ARG A 82 14.95 -10.09 11.31
N TYR A 83 13.69 -9.81 10.98
CA TYR A 83 13.29 -8.59 10.28
C TYR A 83 13.65 -7.32 11.05
N LEU A 84 13.37 -7.26 12.35
CA LEU A 84 13.76 -6.13 13.20
C LEU A 84 15.28 -5.93 13.22
N SER A 85 16.04 -7.02 13.37
CA SER A 85 17.50 -6.99 13.37
C SER A 85 18.06 -6.52 12.02
N PHE A 86 17.45 -6.98 10.92
CA PHE A 86 17.76 -6.51 9.58
C PHE A 86 17.50 -5.01 9.42
N LYS A 87 16.36 -4.48 9.87
CA LYS A 87 16.03 -3.04 9.73
C LYS A 87 17.04 -2.15 10.45
N VAL A 88 17.49 -2.56 11.65
CA VAL A 88 18.55 -1.85 12.40
C VAL A 88 19.86 -1.87 11.62
N ALA A 89 20.31 -3.05 11.19
CA ALA A 89 21.57 -3.19 10.46
C ALA A 89 21.54 -2.52 9.07
N LEU A 90 20.36 -2.49 8.43
CA LEU A 90 20.15 -1.80 7.16
C LEU A 90 20.32 -0.29 7.32
N ALA A 91 19.81 0.30 8.41
CA ALA A 91 20.00 1.72 8.68
C ALA A 91 21.49 2.08 8.85
N GLU A 92 22.26 1.23 9.52
CA GLU A 92 23.72 1.38 9.63
C GLU A 92 24.41 1.25 8.28
N LEU A 93 24.03 0.25 7.47
CA LEU A 93 24.54 0.08 6.11
C LEU A 93 24.26 1.31 5.24
N GLN A 94 23.06 1.87 5.30
CA GLN A 94 22.69 3.07 4.55
C GLN A 94 23.58 4.27 4.90
N GLN A 95 23.96 4.43 6.18
CA GLN A 95 24.90 5.48 6.58
C GLN A 95 26.29 5.26 5.99
N GLN A 96 26.77 4.01 5.94
CA GLN A 96 28.07 3.65 5.36
C GLN A 96 28.10 3.89 3.85
N LEU A 97 26.97 3.64 3.17
CA LEU A 97 26.83 3.77 1.72
C LEU A 97 26.50 5.19 1.26
N ALA A 98 26.31 6.16 2.17
CA ALA A 98 25.82 7.50 1.84
C ALA A 98 26.66 8.27 0.79
N HIS A 99 27.94 7.92 0.61
CA HIS A 99 28.84 8.54 -0.36
C HIS A 99 28.93 7.81 -1.71
N VAL A 100 28.29 6.65 -1.82
CA VAL A 100 28.33 5.77 -2.99
C VAL A 100 27.23 6.16 -3.98
N PRO A 101 27.37 5.96 -5.30
CA PRO A 101 26.28 6.19 -6.25
C PRO A 101 25.01 5.41 -5.91
N LEU A 102 23.84 6.01 -6.09
CA LEU A 102 22.55 5.40 -5.71
C LEU A 102 22.36 3.98 -6.27
N SER A 103 22.77 3.72 -7.51
CA SER A 103 22.65 2.38 -8.12
C SER A 103 23.44 1.31 -7.36
N GLU A 104 24.62 1.66 -6.87
CA GLU A 104 25.46 0.78 -6.06
C GLU A 104 24.88 0.65 -4.64
N GLN A 105 24.35 1.73 -4.05
CA GLN A 105 23.67 1.65 -2.75
C GLN A 105 22.51 0.64 -2.78
N LEU A 106 21.65 0.74 -3.81
CA LEU A 106 20.50 -0.15 -3.98
C LEU A 106 20.95 -1.60 -4.21
N ALA A 107 21.96 -1.82 -5.04
CA ALA A 107 22.49 -3.17 -5.28
C ALA A 107 23.03 -3.82 -4.00
N GLU A 108 23.77 -3.06 -3.19
CA GLU A 108 24.29 -3.52 -1.90
C GLU A 108 23.17 -3.79 -0.90
N MET A 109 22.13 -2.95 -0.83
CA MET A 109 20.97 -3.17 0.03
C MET A 109 20.21 -4.46 -0.33
N ILE A 110 20.02 -4.75 -1.63
CA ILE A 110 19.42 -6.02 -2.08
C ILE A 110 20.31 -7.20 -1.66
N ALA A 111 21.61 -7.13 -1.93
CA ALA A 111 22.54 -8.20 -1.59
C ALA A 111 22.61 -8.44 -0.07
N PHE A 112 22.49 -7.38 0.73
CA PHE A 112 22.53 -7.45 2.19
C PHE A 112 21.42 -8.31 2.80
N GLN A 113 20.26 -8.43 2.12
CA GLN A 113 19.14 -9.26 2.56
C GLN A 113 19.55 -10.73 2.75
N GLN A 114 20.47 -11.25 1.91
CA GLN A 114 20.94 -12.63 1.96
C GLN A 114 21.71 -12.96 3.24
N ARG A 115 22.14 -11.96 4.02
CA ARG A 115 22.78 -12.17 5.33
C ARG A 115 21.78 -12.53 6.43
N TYR A 116 20.49 -12.25 6.21
CA TYR A 116 19.44 -12.40 7.22
C TYR A 116 18.35 -13.40 6.82
N PHE A 117 18.15 -13.61 5.53
CA PHE A 117 16.99 -14.32 5.00
C PHE A 117 17.40 -15.32 3.91
N SER A 118 16.65 -16.42 3.86
CA SER A 118 16.66 -17.35 2.73
C SER A 118 16.02 -16.74 1.49
N GLU A 119 16.24 -17.31 0.30
CA GLU A 119 15.63 -16.83 -0.94
C GLU A 119 14.08 -16.83 -0.88
N ALA A 120 13.48 -17.83 -0.23
CA ALA A 120 12.03 -17.90 -0.06
C ALA A 120 11.51 -16.78 0.85
N GLU A 121 12.22 -16.46 1.93
CA GLU A 121 11.87 -15.34 2.80
C GLU A 121 12.10 -14.00 2.12
N ILE A 122 13.13 -13.88 1.27
CA ILE A 122 13.37 -12.68 0.47
C ILE A 122 12.22 -12.44 -0.51
N ALA A 123 11.78 -13.49 -1.21
CA ALA A 123 10.62 -13.40 -2.10
C ALA A 123 9.33 -13.07 -1.33
N LEU A 124 9.20 -13.52 -0.09
CA LEU A 124 8.03 -13.24 0.75
C LEU A 124 8.02 -11.80 1.31
N LEU A 125 9.20 -11.25 1.62
CA LEU A 125 9.32 -9.98 2.35
C LEU A 125 9.68 -8.77 1.48
N PHE A 126 10.34 -8.98 0.34
CA PHE A 126 10.98 -7.92 -0.41
C PHE A 126 10.76 -8.01 -1.92
N ALA A 127 9.79 -8.82 -2.40
CA ALA A 127 9.57 -8.97 -3.85
C ALA A 127 9.35 -7.63 -4.53
N ASP A 128 8.39 -6.85 -4.04
CA ASP A 128 7.98 -5.58 -4.65
C ASP A 128 9.09 -4.53 -4.50
N ASP A 129 9.64 -4.39 -3.30
CA ASP A 129 10.78 -3.50 -3.02
C ASP A 129 11.99 -3.81 -3.92
N ASN A 130 12.36 -5.09 -4.04
CA ASN A 130 13.48 -5.48 -4.88
C ASN A 130 13.20 -5.25 -6.35
N GLN A 131 11.95 -5.42 -6.79
CA GLN A 131 11.57 -5.12 -8.16
C GLN A 131 11.72 -3.62 -8.46
N TRP A 132 11.22 -2.76 -7.57
CA TRP A 132 11.37 -1.30 -7.69
C TRP A 132 12.83 -0.86 -7.69
N GLN A 133 13.65 -1.44 -6.81
CA GLN A 133 15.07 -1.12 -6.74
C GLN A 133 15.82 -1.58 -8.00
N ARG A 134 15.55 -2.77 -8.53
CA ARG A 134 16.15 -3.26 -9.79
C ARG A 134 15.73 -2.41 -10.98
N TYR A 135 14.45 -2.03 -11.07
CA TYR A 135 13.96 -1.09 -12.08
C TYR A 135 14.72 0.25 -12.00
N THR A 136 14.90 0.77 -10.79
CA THR A 136 15.63 2.03 -10.56
C THR A 136 17.10 1.92 -10.96
N ILE A 137 17.78 0.83 -10.61
CA ILE A 137 19.17 0.56 -11.02
C ILE A 137 19.29 0.55 -12.55
N ALA A 138 18.41 -0.19 -13.24
CA ALA A 138 18.42 -0.27 -14.70
C ALA A 138 18.20 1.12 -15.35
N LYS A 139 17.25 1.89 -14.81
CA LYS A 139 16.97 3.25 -15.27
C LYS A 139 18.15 4.20 -15.07
N LEU A 140 18.84 4.11 -13.94
CA LEU A 140 20.06 4.89 -13.68
C LEU A 140 21.18 4.53 -14.64
N ALA A 141 21.38 3.24 -14.93
CA ALA A 141 22.40 2.77 -15.86
C ALA A 141 22.18 3.34 -17.28
N ILE A 142 20.95 3.26 -17.80
CA ILE A 142 20.61 3.82 -19.13
C ILE A 142 20.88 5.33 -19.18
N ASN A 143 20.52 6.06 -18.12
CA ASN A 143 20.68 7.51 -18.09
C ASN A 143 22.15 7.94 -17.96
N ALA A 144 22.96 7.20 -17.20
CA ALA A 144 24.37 7.49 -16.98
C ALA A 144 25.27 7.13 -18.18
N ASP A 145 24.83 6.27 -19.09
CA ASP A 145 25.64 5.83 -20.22
C ASP A 145 25.78 6.95 -21.28
N ASN A 146 26.98 7.53 -21.37
CA ASN A 146 27.28 8.61 -22.31
C ASN A 146 27.54 8.13 -23.75
N SER A 147 27.60 6.82 -23.98
CA SER A 147 27.75 6.24 -25.33
C SER A 147 26.43 6.17 -26.10
N LEU A 148 25.29 6.25 -25.40
CA LEU A 148 23.97 6.15 -25.99
C LEU A 148 23.49 7.50 -26.54
N THR A 149 22.94 7.49 -27.76
CA THR A 149 22.21 8.64 -28.29
C THR A 149 20.95 8.90 -27.47
N LYS A 150 20.41 10.12 -27.57
CA LYS A 150 19.17 10.49 -26.88
C LYS A 150 18.01 9.60 -27.31
N GLU A 151 17.91 9.31 -28.61
CA GLU A 151 16.85 8.48 -29.20
C GLU A 151 16.95 7.04 -28.68
N LEU A 152 18.17 6.50 -28.62
CA LEU A 152 18.38 5.15 -28.11
C LEU A 152 18.10 5.05 -26.60
N LYS A 153 18.48 6.07 -25.81
CA LYS A 153 18.09 6.14 -24.38
C LYS A 153 16.58 6.13 -24.21
N GLN A 154 15.86 6.93 -24.99
CA GLN A 154 14.40 6.97 -24.93
C GLN A 154 13.77 5.61 -25.26
N GLN A 155 14.28 4.93 -26.29
CA GLN A 155 13.81 3.59 -26.65
C GLN A 155 14.06 2.57 -25.54
N LEU A 156 15.28 2.56 -24.95
CA LEU A 156 15.62 1.64 -23.87
C LEU A 156 14.78 1.88 -22.61
N LEU A 157 14.51 3.15 -22.27
CA LEU A 157 13.64 3.49 -21.14
C LEU A 157 12.19 3.05 -21.39
N ALA A 158 11.68 3.23 -22.61
CA ALA A 158 10.33 2.79 -22.97
C ALA A 158 10.20 1.26 -22.91
N ASN A 159 11.21 0.53 -23.37
CA ASN A 159 11.24 -0.93 -23.25
C ASN A 159 11.31 -1.37 -21.79
N LEU A 160 12.16 -0.72 -20.98
CA LEU A 160 12.27 -1.01 -19.55
C LEU A 160 10.93 -0.80 -18.84
N ASP A 161 10.20 0.28 -19.14
CA ASP A 161 8.88 0.56 -18.57
C ASP A 161 7.83 -0.49 -18.98
N ALA A 162 7.92 -1.01 -20.22
CA ALA A 162 6.99 -2.01 -20.75
C ALA A 162 7.19 -3.43 -20.18
N GLU A 163 8.37 -3.73 -19.63
CA GLU A 163 8.70 -5.03 -19.03
C GLU A 163 8.33 -5.14 -17.55
N GLN A 164 7.82 -4.06 -16.94
CA GLN A 164 7.48 -4.04 -15.52
C GLN A 164 6.15 -4.74 -15.22
N SER A 165 5.98 -5.17 -13.97
CA SER A 165 4.68 -5.68 -13.48
C SER A 165 3.60 -4.61 -13.52
N ASP A 166 2.34 -5.04 -13.53
CA ASP A 166 1.16 -4.17 -13.47
C ASP A 166 1.22 -3.10 -12.38
N GLU A 167 1.73 -3.43 -11.18
CA GLU A 167 1.81 -2.49 -10.06
C GLU A 167 2.76 -1.31 -10.32
N ILE A 168 3.99 -1.61 -10.76
CA ILE A 168 4.95 -0.60 -11.20
C ILE A 168 4.36 0.20 -12.37
N THR A 169 3.79 -0.46 -13.36
CA THR A 169 3.19 0.21 -14.53
C THR A 169 2.08 1.18 -14.12
N GLN A 170 1.16 0.79 -13.25
CA GLN A 170 0.09 1.67 -12.74
C GLN A 170 0.65 2.88 -12.00
N SER A 171 1.68 2.67 -11.17
CA SER A 171 2.35 3.75 -10.43
C SER A 171 3.04 4.75 -11.37
N LEU A 172 3.68 4.24 -12.44
CA LEU A 172 4.31 5.07 -13.47
C LEU A 172 3.27 5.87 -14.27
N GLN A 173 2.13 5.27 -14.62
CA GLN A 173 1.06 5.94 -15.37
C GLN A 173 0.53 7.18 -14.66
N ALA A 174 0.30 7.11 -13.34
CA ALA A 174 -0.16 8.27 -12.57
C ALA A 174 0.85 9.44 -12.66
N THR A 175 2.14 9.13 -12.59
CA THR A 175 3.21 10.13 -12.73
C THR A 175 3.26 10.72 -14.14
N GLN A 176 3.11 9.88 -15.17
CA GLN A 176 3.09 10.31 -16.57
C GLN A 176 1.91 11.23 -16.86
N GLN A 177 0.71 10.90 -16.35
CA GLN A 177 -0.48 11.74 -16.49
C GLN A 177 -0.29 13.13 -15.86
N LEU A 178 0.32 13.19 -14.67
CA LEU A 178 0.64 14.47 -14.01
C LEU A 178 1.64 15.30 -14.82
N GLN A 179 2.66 14.66 -15.41
CA GLN A 179 3.61 15.35 -16.28
C GLN A 179 2.94 15.90 -17.55
N GLN A 180 2.06 15.12 -18.17
CA GLN A 180 1.29 15.56 -19.34
C GLN A 180 0.40 16.76 -19.00
N LEU A 181 -0.32 16.70 -17.88
CA LEU A 181 -1.13 17.82 -17.38
C LEU A 181 -0.27 19.07 -17.15
N ASN A 182 0.87 18.94 -16.47
CA ASN A 182 1.76 20.07 -16.20
C ASN A 182 2.35 20.68 -17.48
N ASN A 183 2.70 19.85 -18.47
CA ASN A 183 3.20 20.34 -19.76
C ASN A 183 2.09 21.06 -20.53
N SER A 184 0.89 20.48 -20.60
CA SER A 184 -0.27 21.11 -21.25
C SER A 184 -0.64 22.47 -20.62
N TYR A 185 -0.50 22.58 -19.29
CA TYR A 185 -0.72 23.83 -18.58
C TYR A 185 0.31 24.90 -18.94
N LYS A 186 1.60 24.52 -19.04
CA LYS A 186 2.68 25.44 -19.44
C LYS A 186 2.52 25.92 -20.89
N GLU A 187 2.03 25.08 -21.79
CA GLU A 187 1.78 25.45 -23.19
C GLU A 187 0.57 26.39 -23.37
N ALA A 188 -0.33 26.44 -22.38
CA ALA A 188 -1.51 27.30 -22.39
C ALA A 188 -1.28 28.71 -21.79
N LEU A 189 -0.08 28.99 -21.26
CA LEU A 189 0.34 30.29 -20.70
C LEU A 189 1.22 31.06 -21.70
#